data_AF-A0A0S9NTK5-F1
#
_entry.id   AF-A0A0S9NTK5-F1
#
_cell.length_a   1.000
_cell.length_b   1.000
_cell.length_c   1.000
_cell.angle_alpha   90.00
_cell.angle_beta   90.00
_cell.angle_gamma   90.00
#
_symmetry.space_group_name_H-M   'P 1'
#
loop_
_entity.id
_entity.type
_entity.pdbx_description
1 polymer ?
#
loop_
_entity_poly.entity_id
_entity_poly.type
_entity_poly.pdbx_seq_one_letter_code
_entity_poly.pdbx_strand_id
1 'polypeptide(L)'
;MALSAAAQPAPASFHMVQRIDEMLVGVDAIALDVVDRHHVAGTYFLVHALRPSPLVGYANYVIDCRVPQRIAILSSVMPSGRLEPEQPFVQPPRRSGRIDPSSLAFEPTHVMDGTAFVASFSCDASGAPGRAAQIAAELAARGSPPDSRSLYCQMRPDAGQAARRAEVRYSAAENAVAVNGQWLSSGFVAGDEVVFGTGAQWRVDTRKRQARLLRDDGRQLFQGECQTSPERP
;
A
#
# COMPACT_ATOMS: atom_id res chain seq x y z
N MET A 1 44.56 17.30 -7.48
CA MET A 1 43.62 16.46 -6.71
C MET A 1 42.77 17.37 -5.84
N ALA A 2 41.46 17.40 -6.05
CA ALA A 2 40.45 17.76 -5.06
C ALA A 2 39.08 17.44 -5.66
N LEU A 3 38.66 16.18 -5.54
CA LEU A 3 37.26 15.78 -5.65
C LEU A 3 36.56 16.25 -4.38
N SER A 4 35.56 17.13 -4.51
CA SER A 4 34.45 17.34 -3.58
C SER A 4 33.47 18.28 -4.30
N ALA A 5 32.18 18.01 -4.40
CA ALA A 5 31.33 17.36 -3.42
C ALA A 5 30.40 16.31 -4.05
N ALA A 6 30.31 15.16 -3.39
CA ALA A 6 29.14 14.31 -3.49
C ALA A 6 27.96 15.07 -2.86
N ALA A 7 26.96 15.43 -3.66
CA ALA A 7 25.70 15.95 -3.17
C ALA A 7 24.68 14.79 -3.08
N GLN A 8 24.63 14.14 -1.92
CA GLN A 8 23.48 13.37 -1.43
C GLN A 8 23.43 13.59 0.09
N PRO A 9 22.25 13.80 0.71
CA PRO A 9 21.01 13.04 0.48
C PRO A 9 19.78 13.90 0.15
N ALA A 10 18.73 13.32 -0.43
CA ALA A 10 17.41 13.95 -0.43
C ALA A 10 16.86 13.97 1.01
N PRO A 11 16.45 15.12 1.60
CA PRO A 11 15.85 15.13 2.92
C PRO A 11 14.35 15.52 2.92
N ALA A 12 13.55 14.68 3.57
CA ALA A 12 12.48 15.04 4.52
C ALA A 12 11.05 15.43 4.08
N SER A 13 10.60 15.21 2.84
CA SER A 13 9.20 15.49 2.43
C SER A 13 8.37 14.26 2.02
N PHE A 14 9.00 13.10 1.90
CA PHE A 14 8.34 11.85 1.55
C PHE A 14 7.58 11.27 2.73
N HIS A 15 6.27 11.16 2.60
CA HIS A 15 5.39 10.57 3.59
C HIS A 15 4.90 9.21 3.11
N MET A 16 5.28 8.14 3.81
CA MET A 16 4.79 6.79 3.57
C MET A 16 3.31 6.71 3.94
N VAL A 17 2.47 6.37 2.97
CA VAL A 17 1.02 6.28 3.15
C VAL A 17 0.55 4.83 3.19
N GLN A 18 1.32 3.90 2.62
CA GLN A 18 0.96 2.48 2.58
C GLN A 18 2.18 1.58 2.42
N ARG A 19 2.05 0.33 2.88
CA ARG A 19 2.96 -0.78 2.59
C ARG A 19 2.19 -1.96 1.99
N ILE A 20 2.69 -2.49 0.87
CA ILE A 20 2.20 -3.68 0.19
C ILE A 20 3.40 -4.61 0.00
N ASP A 21 3.40 -5.78 0.66
CA ASP A 21 4.56 -6.65 0.80
C ASP A 21 5.82 -5.87 1.25
N GLU A 22 6.87 -5.87 0.44
CA GLU A 22 8.12 -5.14 0.68
C GLU A 22 8.16 -3.77 -0.03
N MET A 23 7.06 -3.35 -0.63
CA MET A 23 6.93 -2.07 -1.31
C MET A 23 6.26 -1.04 -0.41
N LEU A 24 6.89 0.11 -0.26
CA LEU A 24 6.37 1.29 0.41
C LEU A 24 5.87 2.28 -0.65
N VAL A 25 4.63 2.73 -0.49
CA VAL A 25 4.03 3.78 -1.29
C VAL A 25 4.08 5.07 -0.47
N GLY A 26 4.55 6.15 -1.05
CA GLY A 26 4.50 7.44 -0.39
C GLY A 26 4.41 8.61 -1.35
N VAL A 27 4.11 9.77 -0.78
CA VAL A 27 3.83 11.01 -1.51
C VAL A 27 4.69 12.12 -0.92
N ASP A 28 5.23 12.97 -1.77
CA ASP A 28 5.85 14.22 -1.33
C ASP A 28 4.76 15.27 -1.10
N ALA A 29 4.48 15.60 0.17
CA ALA A 29 3.45 16.57 0.53
C ALA A 29 3.79 18.01 0.11
N ILE A 30 5.08 18.34 0.03
CA ILE A 30 5.54 19.68 -0.36
C ILE A 30 5.37 19.87 -1.87
N ALA A 31 5.45 18.79 -2.64
CA ALA A 31 5.27 18.79 -4.08
C ALA A 31 3.80 18.66 -4.55
N LEU A 32 2.83 18.67 -3.62
CA LEU A 32 1.40 18.70 -3.96
C LEU A 32 1.01 20.06 -4.52
N ASP A 33 0.28 20.04 -5.62
CA ASP A 33 -0.21 21.22 -6.32
C ASP A 33 -1.74 21.21 -6.36
N VAL A 34 -2.37 22.27 -5.84
CA VAL A 34 -3.83 22.42 -5.84
C VAL A 34 -4.24 22.99 -7.19
N VAL A 35 -4.75 22.14 -8.06
CA VAL A 35 -5.14 22.51 -9.44
C VAL A 35 -6.41 23.34 -9.44
N ASP A 36 -7.41 22.89 -8.68
CA ASP A 36 -8.64 23.64 -8.41
C ASP A 36 -9.27 23.18 -7.07
N ARG A 37 -10.52 23.55 -6.81
CA ARG A 37 -11.25 23.20 -5.57
C ARG A 37 -11.37 21.69 -5.31
N HIS A 38 -11.39 20.87 -6.36
CA HIS A 38 -11.62 19.44 -6.29
C HIS A 38 -10.42 18.62 -6.75
N HIS A 39 -9.42 19.25 -7.38
CA HIS A 39 -8.31 18.52 -7.97
C HIS A 39 -6.96 18.86 -7.35
N VAL A 40 -6.21 17.81 -6.99
CA VAL A 40 -4.85 17.91 -6.44
C VAL A 40 -3.92 17.07 -7.29
N ALA A 41 -2.81 17.65 -7.71
CA ALA A 41 -1.80 16.97 -8.50
C ALA A 41 -0.57 16.66 -7.65
N GLY A 42 -0.10 15.41 -7.68
CA GLY A 42 1.10 14.97 -6.96
C GLY A 42 2.00 14.03 -7.75
N THR A 43 3.09 13.63 -7.13
CA THR A 43 3.90 12.48 -7.54
C THR A 43 3.93 11.51 -6.38
N TYR A 44 3.60 10.24 -6.61
CA TYR A 44 3.80 9.19 -5.63
C TYR A 44 4.97 8.32 -6.07
N PHE A 45 5.66 7.75 -5.08
CA PHE A 45 6.84 6.95 -5.29
C PHE A 45 6.65 5.57 -4.70
N LEU A 46 7.25 4.59 -5.38
CA LEU A 46 7.44 3.24 -4.89
C LEU A 46 8.87 3.07 -4.39
N VAL A 47 9.01 2.58 -3.17
CA VAL A 47 10.30 2.38 -2.49
C VAL A 47 10.36 0.96 -1.94
N HIS A 48 11.47 0.25 -2.14
CA HIS A 48 11.63 -1.06 -1.54
C HIS A 48 12.04 -0.92 -0.06
N ALA A 49 11.34 -1.60 0.85
CA ALA A 49 11.55 -1.47 2.31
C ALA A 49 12.98 -1.81 2.74
N LEU A 50 13.56 -2.89 2.20
CA LEU A 50 14.94 -3.31 2.52
C LEU A 50 16.02 -2.54 1.74
N ARG A 51 15.66 -1.86 0.64
CA ARG A 51 16.59 -1.17 -0.27
C ARG A 51 15.93 0.12 -0.74
N PRO A 52 15.87 1.15 0.12
CA PRO A 52 15.11 2.37 -0.17
C PRO A 52 15.74 3.26 -1.26
N SER A 53 16.97 2.95 -1.69
CA SER A 53 17.66 3.63 -2.77
C SER A 53 18.28 2.61 -3.73
N PRO A 54 18.15 2.79 -5.06
CA PRO A 54 17.37 3.84 -5.73
C PRO A 54 15.85 3.65 -5.56
N LEU A 55 15.07 4.69 -5.89
CA LEU A 55 13.60 4.56 -5.98
C LEU A 55 13.25 3.47 -7.00
N VAL A 56 12.19 2.71 -6.70
CA VAL A 56 11.74 1.60 -7.54
C VAL A 56 10.85 2.07 -8.67
N GLY A 57 10.06 3.12 -8.43
CA GLY A 57 9.16 3.67 -9.43
C GLY A 57 8.49 4.95 -8.94
N TYR A 58 7.80 5.62 -9.85
CA TYR A 58 6.99 6.78 -9.54
C TYR A 58 5.84 6.94 -10.54
N ALA A 59 4.80 7.66 -10.14
CA ALA A 59 3.79 8.15 -11.07
C ALA A 59 3.36 9.58 -10.75
N ASN A 60 3.21 10.38 -11.80
CA ASN A 60 2.60 11.70 -11.75
C ASN A 60 1.10 11.55 -11.93
N TYR A 61 0.31 12.21 -11.10
CA TYR A 61 -1.13 12.04 -11.07
C TYR A 61 -1.89 13.33 -10.81
N VAL A 62 -3.20 13.27 -11.04
CA VAL A 62 -4.21 14.21 -10.56
C VAL A 62 -5.31 13.43 -9.85
N ILE A 63 -5.71 13.85 -8.65
CA ILE A 63 -6.80 13.27 -7.87
C ILE A 63 -8.03 14.16 -8.00
N ASP A 64 -9.20 13.56 -8.22
CA ASP A 64 -10.49 14.18 -7.95
C ASP A 64 -10.90 13.83 -6.50
N CYS A 65 -10.89 14.83 -5.63
CA CYS A 65 -11.13 14.71 -4.19
C CYS A 65 -12.61 14.60 -3.80
N ARG A 66 -13.54 14.61 -4.77
CA ARG A 66 -14.94 14.27 -4.50
C ARG A 66 -15.06 12.81 -4.08
N VAL A 67 -16.11 12.45 -3.35
CA VAL A 67 -16.36 11.05 -2.94
C VAL A 67 -17.33 10.40 -3.94
N PRO A 68 -17.03 9.22 -4.50
CA PRO A 68 -15.77 8.46 -4.34
C PRO A 68 -14.59 9.13 -5.06
N GLN A 69 -13.41 9.07 -4.44
CA GLN A 69 -12.18 9.66 -5.00
C GLN A 69 -11.76 8.90 -6.26
N ARG A 70 -11.17 9.63 -7.20
CA ARG A 70 -10.68 9.07 -8.47
C ARG A 70 -9.31 9.62 -8.82
N ILE A 71 -8.54 8.89 -9.61
CA ILE A 71 -7.17 9.24 -9.98
C ILE A 71 -6.98 9.21 -11.50
N ALA A 72 -6.28 10.20 -12.02
CA ALA A 72 -5.78 10.22 -13.39
C ALA A 72 -4.25 10.13 -13.37
N ILE A 73 -3.67 9.09 -13.98
CA ILE A 73 -2.23 8.93 -14.10
C ILE A 73 -1.75 9.64 -15.37
N LEU A 74 -0.90 10.65 -15.20
CA LEU A 74 -0.35 11.44 -16.31
C LEU A 74 0.85 10.75 -16.97
N SER A 75 1.70 10.14 -16.15
CA SER A 75 2.90 9.42 -16.56
C SER A 75 3.38 8.55 -15.42
N SER A 76 3.92 7.37 -15.71
CA SER A 76 4.47 6.49 -14.68
C SER A 76 5.70 5.74 -15.17
N VAL A 77 6.65 5.53 -14.26
CA VAL A 77 7.74 4.56 -14.41
C VAL A 77 7.55 3.56 -13.29
N MET A 78 6.97 2.40 -13.62
CA MET A 78 6.67 1.34 -12.67
C MET A 78 7.39 0.06 -13.13
N PRO A 79 7.94 -0.74 -12.21
CA PRO A 79 8.57 -2.00 -12.59
C PRO A 79 7.54 -2.95 -13.17
N SER A 80 7.74 -3.40 -14.42
CA SER A 80 7.01 -4.53 -14.98
C SER A 80 7.75 -5.82 -14.61
N GLY A 81 7.39 -6.44 -13.49
CA GLY A 81 8.03 -7.69 -13.03
C GLY A 81 9.28 -7.47 -12.18
N ARG A 82 10.07 -8.55 -12.00
CA ARG A 82 11.19 -8.66 -11.04
C ARG A 82 12.03 -7.37 -10.97
N LEU A 83 12.19 -6.85 -9.76
CA LEU A 83 13.02 -5.69 -9.44
C LEU A 83 14.48 -5.99 -9.78
N GLU A 84 14.89 -5.68 -11.00
CA GLU A 84 16.28 -5.77 -11.41
C GLU A 84 17.10 -4.75 -10.59
N PRO A 85 18.24 -5.16 -10.00
CA PRO A 85 19.03 -4.34 -9.09
C PRO A 85 19.61 -3.05 -9.69
N GLU A 86 19.54 -2.85 -11.01
CA GLU A 86 20.20 -1.76 -11.73
C GLU A 86 19.27 -1.00 -12.68
N GLN A 87 18.07 -0.61 -12.25
CA GLN A 87 17.34 0.41 -13.00
C GLN A 87 17.98 1.79 -12.76
N PRO A 88 18.34 2.54 -13.82
CA PRO A 88 18.87 3.88 -13.66
C PRO A 88 17.84 4.76 -12.95
N PHE A 89 18.28 5.50 -11.94
CA PHE A 89 17.45 6.47 -11.24
C PHE A 89 16.95 7.52 -12.23
N VAL A 90 15.67 7.43 -12.63
CA VAL A 90 15.02 8.46 -13.42
C VAL A 90 14.44 9.48 -12.45
N GLN A 91 15.03 10.67 -12.39
CA GLN A 91 14.40 11.78 -11.69
C GLN A 91 13.00 12.00 -12.28
N PRO A 92 11.95 12.10 -11.45
CA PRO A 92 10.64 12.46 -11.96
C PRO A 92 10.74 13.79 -12.70
N PRO A 93 10.21 13.89 -13.93
CA PRO A 93 10.19 15.17 -14.61
C PRO A 93 9.44 16.18 -13.75
N ARG A 94 10.03 17.36 -13.54
CA ARG A 94 9.30 18.48 -12.92
C ARG A 94 8.11 18.78 -13.82
N ARG A 95 6.90 18.73 -13.25
CA ARG A 95 5.69 19.10 -13.99
C ARG A 95 5.80 20.55 -14.45
N SER A 96 5.68 20.75 -15.75
CA SER A 96 5.68 22.06 -16.39
C SER A 96 4.40 22.17 -17.24
N GLY A 97 3.65 23.24 -17.05
CA GLY A 97 2.39 23.49 -17.76
C GLY A 97 1.16 23.50 -16.87
N ARG A 98 0.09 24.13 -17.37
CA ARG A 98 -1.21 24.19 -16.70
C ARG A 98 -1.94 22.86 -16.90
N ILE A 99 -2.36 22.24 -15.81
CA ILE A 99 -3.19 21.03 -15.83
C ILE A 99 -4.63 21.47 -16.13
N ASP A 100 -5.26 20.84 -17.12
CA ASP A 100 -6.69 20.94 -17.38
C ASP A 100 -7.38 19.64 -16.93
N PRO A 101 -8.05 19.61 -15.77
CA PRO A 101 -8.71 18.41 -15.27
C PRO A 101 -9.79 17.89 -16.22
N SER A 102 -10.41 18.74 -17.04
CA SER A 102 -11.52 18.34 -17.92
C SER A 102 -11.07 17.45 -19.09
N SER A 103 -9.78 17.45 -19.43
CA SER A 103 -9.21 16.61 -20.47
C SER A 103 -8.64 15.27 -19.95
N LEU A 104 -8.71 15.01 -18.64
CA LEU A 104 -8.10 13.82 -18.02
C LEU A 104 -9.12 12.68 -17.89
N ALA A 105 -8.63 11.44 -18.09
CA ALA A 105 -9.38 10.23 -17.79
C ALA A 105 -9.16 9.83 -16.33
N PHE A 106 -10.22 9.87 -15.53
CA PHE A 106 -10.19 9.53 -14.11
C PHE A 106 -10.71 8.11 -13.89
N GLU A 107 -9.89 7.28 -13.25
CA GLU A 107 -10.21 5.90 -12.89
C GLU A 107 -10.53 5.78 -11.38
N PRO A 108 -11.28 4.75 -10.96
CA PRO A 108 -11.43 4.42 -9.55
C PRO A 108 -10.09 4.21 -8.88
N THR A 109 -10.01 4.53 -7.58
CA THR A 109 -8.84 4.22 -6.76
C THR A 109 -9.00 2.84 -6.11
N HIS A 110 -7.86 2.19 -5.85
CA HIS A 110 -7.80 0.86 -5.27
C HIS A 110 -6.76 0.79 -4.15
N VAL A 111 -6.96 -0.14 -3.23
CA VAL A 111 -6.02 -0.36 -2.12
C VAL A 111 -4.78 -1.12 -2.57
N MET A 112 -4.94 -2.12 -3.44
CA MET A 112 -3.83 -3.01 -3.82
C MET A 112 -2.83 -2.40 -4.82
N ASP A 113 -3.16 -1.27 -5.45
CA ASP A 113 -2.23 -0.51 -6.30
C ASP A 113 -1.68 0.76 -5.63
N GLY A 114 -2.07 1.04 -4.39
CA GLY A 114 -1.63 2.21 -3.64
C GLY A 114 -2.49 3.46 -3.82
N THR A 115 -3.33 3.51 -4.84
CA THR A 115 -3.94 4.76 -5.30
C THR A 115 -4.99 5.29 -4.34
N ALA A 116 -5.70 4.45 -3.60
CA ALA A 116 -6.68 4.89 -2.60
C ALA A 116 -6.03 5.68 -1.46
N PHE A 117 -4.85 5.27 -1.02
CA PHE A 117 -4.11 5.92 0.06
C PHE A 117 -3.40 7.18 -0.44
N VAL A 118 -2.87 7.14 -1.66
CA VAL A 118 -2.33 8.33 -2.34
C VAL A 118 -3.43 9.39 -2.49
N ALA A 119 -4.62 9.01 -2.93
CA ALA A 119 -5.75 9.92 -3.08
C ALA A 119 -6.18 10.53 -1.75
N SER A 120 -6.41 9.69 -0.73
CA SER A 120 -6.78 10.13 0.61
C SER A 120 -5.76 11.11 1.19
N PHE A 121 -4.48 10.73 1.14
CA PHE A 121 -3.40 11.56 1.62
C PHE A 121 -3.33 12.91 0.89
N SER A 122 -3.41 12.92 -0.44
CA SER A 122 -3.27 14.14 -1.24
C SER A 122 -4.41 15.13 -0.97
N CYS A 123 -5.64 14.62 -0.87
CA CYS A 123 -6.81 15.44 -0.56
C CYS A 123 -6.74 16.02 0.86
N ASP A 124 -6.33 15.21 1.85
CA ASP A 124 -6.27 15.67 3.24
C ASP A 124 -5.07 16.58 3.51
N ALA A 125 -3.88 16.23 2.99
CA ALA A 125 -2.64 16.95 3.23
C ALA A 125 -2.57 18.28 2.47
N SER A 126 -3.19 18.39 1.29
CA SER A 126 -3.23 19.66 0.54
C SER A 126 -3.97 20.77 1.30
N GLY A 127 -4.99 20.42 2.09
CA GLY A 127 -5.69 21.36 2.98
C GLY A 127 -4.99 21.61 4.32
N ALA A 128 -4.00 20.79 4.69
CA ALA A 128 -3.34 20.85 5.99
C ALA A 128 -1.87 20.37 5.92
N PRO A 129 -0.97 21.06 5.19
CA PRO A 129 0.39 20.58 4.96
C PRO A 129 1.20 20.38 6.25
N GLY A 130 0.96 21.19 7.28
CA GLY A 130 1.58 21.02 8.61
C GLY A 130 1.16 19.75 9.36
N ARG A 131 0.12 19.06 8.91
CA ARG A 131 -0.35 17.77 9.46
C ARG A 131 -0.01 16.57 8.57
N ALA A 132 0.71 16.77 7.46
CA ALA A 132 1.01 15.70 6.50
C ALA A 132 1.62 14.45 7.16
N ALA A 133 2.61 14.63 8.04
CA ALA A 133 3.23 13.51 8.77
C ALA A 133 2.23 12.73 9.63
N GLN A 134 1.31 13.44 10.31
CA GLN A 134 0.25 12.81 11.11
C GLN A 134 -0.73 12.05 10.21
N ILE A 135 -1.21 12.68 9.14
CA ILE A 135 -2.15 12.06 8.18
C ILE A 135 -1.56 10.78 7.59
N ALA A 136 -0.30 10.82 7.17
CA ALA A 136 0.41 9.65 6.65
C ALA A 136 0.53 8.52 7.67
N ALA A 137 0.91 8.84 8.91
CA ALA A 137 0.98 7.84 9.98
C ALA A 137 -0.38 7.22 10.29
N GLU A 138 -1.45 8.02 10.27
CA GLU A 138 -2.81 7.53 10.47
C GLU A 138 -3.28 6.64 9.32
N LEU A 139 -3.00 7.01 8.07
CA LEU A 139 -3.31 6.21 6.88
C LEU A 139 -2.52 4.91 6.88
N ALA A 140 -1.22 4.94 7.16
CA ALA A 140 -0.39 3.74 7.23
C ALA A 140 -0.84 2.77 8.35
N ALA A 141 -1.35 3.29 9.47
CA ALA A 141 -1.81 2.47 10.60
C ALA A 141 -3.24 1.94 10.43
N ARG A 142 -4.16 2.76 9.90
CA ARG A 142 -5.60 2.46 9.86
C ARG A 142 -6.15 2.16 8.48
N GLY A 143 -5.50 2.68 7.44
CA GLY A 143 -6.09 2.72 6.12
C GLY A 143 -6.43 1.32 5.65
N SER A 144 -7.70 1.17 5.30
CA SER A 144 -8.30 -0.08 4.88
C SER A 144 -9.54 0.26 4.06
N PRO A 145 -9.90 -0.59 3.08
CA PRO A 145 -11.17 -0.43 2.38
C PRO A 145 -12.33 -0.28 3.37
N PRO A 146 -13.36 0.55 3.09
CA PRO A 146 -14.48 0.77 4.01
C PRO A 146 -15.25 -0.49 4.41
N ASP A 147 -15.23 -1.52 3.56
CA ASP A 147 -15.90 -2.82 3.79
C ASP A 147 -15.01 -3.83 4.54
N SER A 148 -13.85 -3.41 5.02
CA SER A 148 -12.86 -4.29 5.66
C SER A 148 -13.41 -4.99 6.90
N ARG A 149 -13.07 -6.28 7.03
CA ARG A 149 -13.38 -7.12 8.19
C ARG A 149 -12.09 -7.72 8.75
N SER A 150 -12.04 -7.95 10.07
CA SER A 150 -10.89 -8.56 10.74
C SER A 150 -11.22 -9.91 11.37
N LEU A 151 -10.27 -10.84 11.27
CA LEU A 151 -10.22 -12.11 11.98
C LEU A 151 -8.89 -12.21 12.71
N TYR A 152 -8.91 -12.59 13.98
CA TYR A 152 -7.73 -12.80 14.80
C TYR A 152 -7.46 -14.29 14.88
N CYS A 153 -6.51 -14.77 14.08
CA CYS A 153 -6.24 -16.18 13.86
C CYS A 153 -5.01 -16.64 14.62
N GLN A 154 -5.10 -17.80 15.27
CA GLN A 154 -3.92 -18.51 15.75
C GLN A 154 -3.09 -18.96 14.54
N MET A 155 -1.88 -18.44 14.41
CA MET A 155 -0.98 -18.77 13.31
C MET A 155 0.38 -19.15 13.92
N ARG A 156 0.99 -20.23 13.43
CA ARG A 156 2.30 -20.68 13.93
C ARG A 156 3.41 -20.17 13.01
N PRO A 157 4.26 -19.22 13.47
CA PRO A 157 5.50 -18.91 12.79
C PRO A 157 6.51 -20.00 13.18
N ASP A 158 6.72 -20.97 12.28
CA ASP A 158 7.72 -22.03 12.38
C ASP A 158 7.54 -23.10 13.48
N ALA A 159 8.16 -24.26 13.24
CA ALA A 159 8.10 -25.40 14.14
C ALA A 159 8.88 -25.12 15.43
N GLY A 160 8.16 -24.95 16.54
CA GLY A 160 8.74 -24.86 17.89
C GLY A 160 8.37 -23.60 18.68
N GLN A 161 7.77 -22.59 18.06
CA GLN A 161 7.26 -21.42 18.78
C GLN A 161 5.75 -21.55 19.09
N ALA A 162 5.32 -20.94 20.19
CA ALA A 162 3.91 -20.80 20.50
C ALA A 162 3.19 -20.05 19.37
N ALA A 163 1.97 -20.49 19.02
CA ALA A 163 1.17 -19.83 18.01
C ALA A 163 0.96 -18.36 18.41
N ARG A 164 1.33 -17.42 17.53
CA ARG A 164 1.03 -16.01 17.70
C ARG A 164 -0.30 -15.73 17.05
N ARG A 165 -1.19 -15.04 17.75
CA ARG A 165 -2.45 -14.60 17.17
C ARG A 165 -2.15 -13.42 16.23
N ALA A 166 -2.52 -13.54 14.97
CA ALA A 166 -2.34 -12.52 13.96
C ALA A 166 -3.69 -11.96 13.53
N GLU A 167 -3.75 -10.65 13.28
CA GLU A 167 -4.91 -10.03 12.66
C GLU A 167 -4.86 -10.26 11.15
N VAL A 168 -5.84 -10.96 10.60
CA VAL A 168 -6.11 -11.09 9.17
C VAL A 168 -7.26 -10.13 8.85
N ARG A 169 -6.94 -9.03 8.18
CA ARG A 169 -7.92 -8.06 7.68
C ARG A 169 -8.16 -8.29 6.20
N TYR A 170 -9.40 -8.19 5.73
CA TYR A 170 -9.73 -8.42 4.33
C TYR A 170 -10.92 -7.58 3.85
N SER A 171 -10.94 -7.29 2.55
CA SER A 171 -12.05 -6.67 1.83
C SER A 171 -12.42 -7.57 0.65
N ALA A 172 -13.68 -7.97 0.58
CA ALA A 172 -14.17 -8.79 -0.52
C ALA A 172 -14.42 -7.94 -1.78
N ALA A 173 -14.87 -6.69 -1.60
CA ALA A 173 -15.12 -5.80 -2.73
C ALA A 173 -13.84 -5.42 -3.47
N GLU A 174 -12.74 -5.22 -2.73
CA GLU A 174 -11.43 -4.87 -3.31
C GLU A 174 -10.51 -6.07 -3.50
N ASN A 175 -10.97 -7.28 -3.17
CA ASN A 175 -10.16 -8.50 -3.21
C ASN A 175 -8.79 -8.34 -2.52
N ALA A 176 -8.78 -7.69 -1.36
CA ALA A 176 -7.57 -7.26 -0.67
C ALA A 176 -7.43 -7.96 0.69
N VAL A 177 -6.21 -8.32 1.05
CA VAL A 177 -5.90 -9.00 2.32
C VAL A 177 -4.68 -8.37 2.96
N ALA A 178 -4.75 -8.13 4.27
CA ALA A 178 -3.65 -7.71 5.11
C ALA A 178 -3.47 -8.63 6.32
N VAL A 179 -2.23 -8.85 6.73
CA VAL A 179 -1.89 -9.59 7.93
C VAL A 179 -1.05 -8.69 8.84
N ASN A 180 -1.49 -8.49 10.08
CA ASN A 180 -0.88 -7.58 11.06
C ASN A 180 -0.60 -6.18 10.50
N GLY A 181 -1.55 -5.66 9.70
CA GLY A 181 -1.45 -4.33 9.09
C GLY A 181 -0.63 -4.26 7.79
N GLN A 182 -0.05 -5.37 7.32
CA GLN A 182 0.67 -5.41 6.05
C GLN A 182 -0.23 -5.99 4.95
N TRP A 183 -0.52 -5.20 3.91
CA TRP A 183 -1.23 -5.66 2.71
C TRP A 183 -0.36 -6.61 1.90
N LEU A 184 -0.95 -7.69 1.38
CA LEU A 184 -0.23 -8.77 0.71
C LEU A 184 -0.66 -8.87 -0.75
N SER A 185 0.25 -8.76 -1.72
CA SER A 185 -0.07 -8.95 -3.13
C SER A 185 -0.45 -10.40 -3.46
N SER A 186 -0.01 -11.34 -2.63
CA SER A 186 -0.41 -12.76 -2.71
C SER A 186 -1.79 -13.03 -2.13
N GLY A 187 -2.40 -12.02 -1.50
CA GLY A 187 -3.64 -12.13 -0.78
C GLY A 187 -4.87 -11.93 -1.67
N PHE A 188 -5.88 -12.76 -1.51
CA PHE A 188 -7.17 -12.61 -2.19
C PHE A 188 -8.31 -13.26 -1.39
N VAL A 189 -9.54 -12.91 -1.74
CA VAL A 189 -10.77 -13.46 -1.17
C VAL A 189 -11.46 -14.34 -2.23
N ALA A 190 -11.71 -15.60 -1.89
CA ALA A 190 -12.39 -16.57 -2.75
C ALA A 190 -13.60 -17.17 -2.02
N GLY A 191 -14.79 -16.64 -2.33
CA GLY A 191 -16.02 -17.02 -1.63
C GLY A 191 -15.93 -16.68 -0.15
N ASP A 192 -16.02 -17.69 0.71
CA ASP A 192 -15.90 -17.54 2.17
C ASP A 192 -14.47 -17.75 2.68
N GLU A 193 -13.47 -17.91 1.81
CA GLU A 193 -12.08 -18.12 2.19
C GLU A 193 -11.20 -16.91 1.88
N VAL A 194 -10.37 -16.51 2.84
CA VAL A 194 -9.29 -15.56 2.66
C VAL A 194 -7.99 -16.34 2.47
N VAL A 195 -7.29 -16.10 1.37
CA VAL A 195 -6.10 -16.86 0.96
C VAL A 195 -4.91 -15.91 0.84
N PHE A 196 -3.74 -16.32 1.34
CA PHE A 196 -2.49 -15.54 1.20
C PHE A 196 -1.24 -16.39 1.42
N GLY A 197 -0.08 -15.89 0.97
CA GLY A 197 1.23 -16.53 1.12
C GLY A 197 1.77 -17.15 -0.19
N THR A 198 3.09 -17.25 -0.29
CA THR A 198 3.80 -17.77 -1.46
C THR A 198 4.48 -19.10 -1.13
N GLY A 199 4.06 -20.20 -1.78
CA GLY A 199 4.58 -21.57 -1.64
C GLY A 199 3.95 -22.41 -0.50
N ALA A 200 3.60 -21.79 0.62
CA ALA A 200 2.64 -22.37 1.55
C ALA A 200 1.53 -21.33 1.77
N GLN A 201 0.29 -21.73 1.51
CA GLN A 201 -0.86 -20.85 1.53
C GLN A 201 -1.62 -20.98 2.83
N TRP A 202 -1.83 -19.85 3.49
CA TRP A 202 -2.84 -19.73 4.51
C TRP A 202 -4.21 -19.64 3.85
N ARG A 203 -5.16 -20.44 4.34
CA ARG A 203 -6.56 -20.41 3.96
C ARG A 203 -7.39 -20.25 5.22
N VAL A 204 -8.07 -19.12 5.34
CA VAL A 204 -8.90 -18.76 6.49
C VAL A 204 -10.36 -18.81 6.07
N ASP A 205 -11.08 -19.81 6.58
CA ASP A 205 -12.54 -19.90 6.39
C ASP A 205 -13.22 -18.88 7.30
N THR A 206 -13.87 -17.88 6.70
CA THR A 206 -14.48 -16.76 7.41
C THR A 206 -15.74 -17.15 8.17
N ARG A 207 -16.42 -18.24 7.77
CA ARG A 207 -17.64 -18.73 8.44
C ARG A 207 -17.31 -19.68 9.59
N LYS A 208 -16.43 -20.66 9.32
CA LYS A 208 -15.97 -21.63 10.31
C LYS A 208 -14.92 -21.06 11.26
N ARG A 209 -14.34 -19.91 10.90
CA ARG A 209 -13.30 -19.20 11.66
C ARG A 209 -12.11 -20.11 11.94
N GLN A 210 -11.63 -20.73 10.88
CA GLN A 210 -10.57 -21.73 10.93
C GLN A 210 -9.47 -21.34 9.96
N ALA A 211 -8.25 -21.22 10.46
CA ALA A 211 -7.06 -21.00 9.66
C ALA A 211 -6.35 -22.33 9.39
N ARG A 212 -5.93 -22.55 8.14
CA ARG A 212 -5.14 -23.70 7.73
C ARG A 212 -3.93 -23.23 6.94
N LEU A 213 -2.77 -23.83 7.17
CA LEU A 213 -1.59 -23.66 6.34
C LEU A 213 -1.44 -24.89 5.45
N LEU A 214 -1.52 -24.71 4.14
CA LEU A 214 -1.39 -25.78 3.16
C LEU A 214 -0.10 -25.56 2.35
N ARG A 215 0.65 -26.63 2.07
CA ARG A 215 1.70 -26.58 1.05
C ARG A 215 1.09 -26.64 -0.36
N ASP A 216 1.91 -26.34 -1.36
CA ASP A 216 1.55 -26.46 -2.78
C ASP A 216 1.07 -27.88 -3.17
N ASP A 217 1.49 -28.92 -2.46
CA ASP A 217 1.05 -30.32 -2.65
C ASP A 217 -0.30 -30.64 -1.96
N GLY A 218 -0.94 -29.64 -1.34
CA GLY A 218 -2.19 -29.78 -0.59
C GLY A 218 -2.02 -30.32 0.84
N ARG A 219 -0.80 -30.66 1.26
CA ARG A 219 -0.56 -31.16 2.62
C ARG A 219 -0.79 -30.06 3.65
N GLN A 220 -1.66 -30.34 4.63
CA GLN A 220 -1.89 -29.45 5.76
C GLN A 220 -0.69 -29.49 6.72
N LEU A 221 -0.04 -28.35 6.89
CA LEU A 221 1.06 -28.16 7.83
C LEU A 221 0.59 -27.70 9.21
N PHE A 222 -0.53 -26.95 9.25
CA PHE A 222 -1.03 -26.35 10.47
C PHE A 222 -2.53 -26.09 10.38
N GLN A 223 -3.18 -26.08 11.54
CA GLN A 223 -4.56 -25.66 11.73
C GLN A 223 -4.67 -24.85 13.03
N GLY A 224 -5.42 -23.75 12.97
CA GLY A 224 -5.70 -22.89 14.11
C GLY A 224 -7.11 -22.31 14.05
N GLU A 225 -7.54 -21.74 15.16
CA GLU A 225 -8.84 -21.08 15.29
C GLU A 225 -8.72 -19.57 15.12
N CYS A 226 -9.80 -18.94 14.67
CA CYS A 226 -9.92 -17.51 14.50
C CYS A 226 -11.10 -16.95 15.31
N GLN A 227 -11.01 -15.68 15.69
CA GLN A 227 -12.07 -14.95 16.37
C GLN A 227 -12.30 -13.59 15.70
N THR A 228 -13.47 -12.99 15.88
CA THR A 228 -13.81 -11.67 15.30
C THR A 228 -13.41 -10.50 16.20
N SER A 229 -12.91 -10.78 17.40
CA SER A 229 -12.52 -9.78 18.38
C SER A 229 -11.09 -10.06 18.87
N PRO A 230 -10.32 -9.00 19.18
CA PRO A 230 -9.05 -9.17 19.85
C PRO A 230 -9.31 -9.78 21.24
N GLU A 231 -8.46 -10.72 21.67
CA GLU A 231 -8.54 -11.26 23.03
C GLU A 231 -8.23 -10.12 24.02
N ARG A 232 -9.06 -9.98 25.08
CA ARG A 232 -8.72 -9.03 26.14
C ARG A 232 -7.42 -9.48 26.79
N PRO A 233 -6.48 -8.55 27.06
CA PRO A 233 -5.27 -8.86 27.81
C PRO A 233 -5.59 -9.37 29.22
#